data_AF-A0A423TUM8-F1
#
_entry.id   AF-A0A423TUM8-F1
#
_cell.length_a   1.000
_cell.length_b   1.000
_cell.length_c   1.000
_cell.angle_alpha   90.00
_cell.angle_beta   90.00
_cell.angle_gamma   90.00
#
_symmetry.space_group_name_H-M   'P 1'
#
loop_
_entity.id
_entity.type
_entity.pdbx_description
1 polymer ?
#
loop_
_entity_poly.entity_id
_entity_poly.type
_entity_poly.pdbx_seq_one_letter_code
_entity_poly.pdbx_strand_id
1 'polypeptide(L)'
;MAWQLQMQTMIYKSILRCRLRGVRRKVPSRWGAVHPRVYATLGELPAVLVASTLLLDLYSRPSHCSEYLDAATNHTLSRLLTFPLPEYRYLAPHCDLFAATLLVFSTLMIVAGTKVVCQVAAAGVGVSVLVLTAVSCTALLAADTRNWTHPPGFFPAG
;
A
#
# COMPACT_ATOMS: atom_id res chain seq x y z
N MET A 1 5.70 7.03 -11.35
CA MET A 1 4.42 6.28 -11.44
C MET A 1 4.16 5.65 -12.81
N ALA A 2 4.42 6.31 -13.95
CA ALA A 2 4.16 5.74 -15.29
C ALA A 2 4.87 4.38 -15.57
N TRP A 3 6.11 4.22 -15.10
CA TRP A 3 6.88 2.98 -15.26
C TRP A 3 6.28 1.77 -14.52
N GLN A 4 5.64 1.98 -13.36
CA GLN A 4 4.99 0.90 -12.61
C GLN A 4 3.75 0.37 -13.32
N LEU A 5 2.93 1.26 -13.90
CA LEU A 5 1.75 0.88 -14.70
C LEU A 5 2.15 0.14 -16.00
N GLN A 6 3.23 0.59 -16.63
CA GLN A 6 3.77 -0.03 -17.84
C GLN A 6 4.37 -1.42 -17.57
N MET A 7 4.93 -1.65 -16.38
CA MET A 7 5.39 -2.96 -15.93
C MET A 7 4.25 -3.90 -15.52
N GLN A 8 3.27 -3.39 -14.77
CA GLN A 8 2.07 -4.15 -14.38
C GLN A 8 1.33 -4.69 -15.61
N THR A 9 1.19 -3.88 -16.65
CA THR A 9 0.55 -4.28 -17.92
C THR A 9 1.40 -5.30 -18.70
N MET A 10 2.73 -5.21 -18.64
CA MET A 10 3.62 -6.19 -19.26
C MET A 10 3.55 -7.56 -18.56
N ILE A 11 3.53 -7.57 -17.23
CA ILE A 11 3.39 -8.78 -16.41
C ILE A 11 2.01 -9.42 -16.68
N TYR A 12 0.94 -8.62 -16.71
CA TYR A 12 -0.41 -9.11 -17.00
C TYR A 12 -0.51 -9.74 -18.39
N LYS A 13 0.08 -9.11 -19.42
CA LYS A 13 0.13 -9.66 -20.79
C LYS A 13 0.93 -10.96 -20.89
N SER A 14 1.99 -11.12 -20.10
CA SER A 14 2.78 -12.36 -20.06
C SER A 14 2.03 -13.49 -19.36
N ILE A 15 1.33 -13.20 -18.25
CA ILE A 15 0.44 -14.16 -17.57
C ILE A 15 -0.71 -14.60 -18.49
N LEU A 16 -1.32 -13.65 -19.21
CA LEU A 16 -2.42 -13.94 -20.15
C LEU A 16 -1.93 -14.83 -21.32
N ARG A 17 -0.71 -14.58 -21.84
CA ARG A 17 -0.09 -15.40 -22.88
C ARG A 17 0.25 -16.82 -22.39
N CYS A 18 0.70 -16.98 -21.14
CA CYS A 18 0.90 -18.30 -20.54
C CYS A 18 -0.43 -19.06 -20.35
N ARG A 19 -1.53 -18.36 -20.03
CA ARG A 19 -2.87 -18.95 -19.91
C ARG A 19 -3.43 -19.41 -21.26
N LEU A 20 -3.14 -18.68 -22.33
CA LEU A 20 -3.56 -19.01 -23.71
C LEU A 20 -2.79 -20.19 -24.33
N ARG A 21 -1.54 -20.44 -23.90
CA ARG A 21 -0.72 -21.56 -24.41
C ARG A 21 -0.98 -22.91 -23.73
N GLY A 22 -1.98 -23.04 -22.86
CA GLY A 22 -2.36 -24.32 -22.25
C GLY A 22 -1.32 -24.96 -21.32
N VAL A 23 -0.17 -24.31 -21.07
CA VAL A 23 0.87 -24.81 -20.17
C VAL A 23 0.47 -24.54 -18.72
N ARG A 24 -0.39 -25.40 -18.15
CA ARG A 24 -0.61 -25.44 -16.70
C ARG A 24 0.60 -26.11 -16.03
N ARG A 25 1.65 -25.33 -15.76
CA ARG A 25 2.58 -25.75 -14.69
C ARG A 25 1.78 -25.77 -13.40
N LYS A 26 1.59 -26.95 -12.80
CA LYS A 26 1.00 -27.10 -11.47
C LYS A 26 1.96 -26.49 -10.46
N VAL A 27 1.88 -25.19 -10.23
CA VAL A 27 2.55 -24.55 -9.11
C VAL A 27 1.76 -24.95 -7.86
N PRO A 28 2.37 -25.66 -6.90
CA PRO A 28 1.64 -26.10 -5.71
C PRO A 28 1.08 -24.88 -4.96
N SER A 29 -0.22 -24.91 -4.67
CA SER A 29 -0.96 -23.85 -3.95
C SER A 29 -0.46 -23.62 -2.52
N ARG A 30 0.44 -24.47 -2.02
CA ARG A 30 1.06 -24.38 -0.68
C ARG A 30 1.97 -23.16 -0.51
N TRP A 31 2.36 -22.48 -1.58
CA TRP A 31 3.21 -21.29 -1.51
C TRP A 31 2.32 -20.03 -1.54
N GLY A 32 2.07 -19.49 -0.35
CA GLY A 32 1.22 -18.30 -0.15
C GLY A 32 1.81 -17.00 -0.68
N ALA A 33 3.12 -16.96 -0.96
CA ALA A 33 3.80 -15.75 -1.43
C ALA A 33 3.81 -15.64 -2.97
N VAL A 34 3.63 -14.42 -3.48
CA VAL A 34 3.64 -14.08 -4.92
C VAL A 34 5.01 -14.37 -5.55
N HIS A 35 6.10 -14.10 -4.83
CA HIS A 35 7.47 -14.29 -5.31
C HIS A 35 7.78 -15.71 -5.83
N PRO A 36 7.59 -16.80 -5.04
CA PRO A 36 7.86 -18.16 -5.52
C PRO A 36 7.01 -18.56 -6.74
N ARG A 37 5.81 -17.98 -6.92
CA ARG A 37 5.00 -18.23 -8.12
C ARG A 37 5.54 -17.52 -9.35
N VAL A 38 5.98 -16.28 -9.21
CA VAL A 38 6.61 -15.50 -10.29
C VAL A 38 7.91 -16.18 -10.71
N TYR A 39 8.71 -16.64 -9.75
CA TYR A 39 9.91 -17.43 -9.99
C TYR A 39 9.62 -18.69 -10.82
N ALA A 40 8.63 -19.49 -10.41
CA ALA A 40 8.27 -20.73 -11.09
C ALA A 40 7.68 -20.54 -12.51
N THR A 41 7.09 -19.37 -12.80
CA THR A 41 6.37 -19.10 -14.05
C THR A 41 7.15 -18.26 -15.05
N LEU A 42 7.89 -17.26 -14.58
CA LEU A 42 8.54 -16.23 -15.39
C LEU A 42 10.08 -16.25 -15.26
N GLY A 43 10.64 -16.98 -14.29
CA GLY A 43 12.08 -17.08 -14.06
C GLY A 43 12.62 -16.09 -13.03
N GLU A 44 13.95 -16.01 -12.92
CA GLU A 44 14.64 -15.36 -11.79
C GLU A 44 14.54 -13.83 -11.81
N LEU A 45 14.86 -13.17 -12.93
CA LEU A 45 14.83 -11.71 -13.06
C LEU A 45 13.47 -11.07 -12.71
N PRO A 46 12.33 -11.53 -13.27
CA PRO A 46 11.03 -10.96 -12.89
C PRO A 46 10.66 -11.29 -11.44
N ALA A 47 11.13 -12.40 -10.88
CA ALA A 47 10.92 -12.70 -9.46
C ALA A 47 11.68 -11.72 -8.55
N VAL A 48 12.95 -11.45 -8.84
CA VAL A 48 13.77 -10.48 -8.08
C VAL A 48 13.13 -9.09 -8.13
N LEU A 49 12.65 -8.66 -9.30
CA LEU A 49 11.94 -7.39 -9.43
C LEU A 49 10.67 -7.36 -8.56
N VAL A 50 9.84 -8.40 -8.61
CA VAL A 50 8.62 -8.47 -7.78
C VAL A 50 8.95 -8.50 -6.29
N ALA A 51 9.98 -9.25 -5.86
CA ALA A 51 10.45 -9.22 -4.47
C ALA A 51 10.90 -7.82 -4.05
N SER A 52 11.70 -7.15 -4.89
CA SER A 52 12.19 -5.81 -4.60
C SER A 52 11.06 -4.79 -4.47
N THR A 53 10.01 -4.89 -5.29
CA THR A 53 8.82 -4.02 -5.16
C THR A 53 8.03 -4.30 -3.90
N LEU A 54 7.88 -5.58 -3.51
CA LEU A 54 7.18 -5.95 -2.28
C LEU A 54 7.95 -5.47 -1.03
N LEU A 55 9.28 -5.48 -1.08
CA LEU A 55 10.13 -4.92 -0.02
C LEU A 55 9.98 -3.40 0.06
N LEU A 56 10.05 -2.70 -1.08
CA LEU A 56 9.86 -1.24 -1.13
C LEU A 56 8.49 -0.83 -0.57
N ASP A 57 7.42 -1.55 -0.92
CA ASP A 57 6.08 -1.31 -0.39
C ASP A 57 5.99 -1.59 1.12
N LEU A 58 6.84 -2.47 1.66
CA LEU A 58 6.92 -2.73 3.09
C LEU A 58 7.58 -1.56 3.84
N TYR A 59 8.63 -0.98 3.25
CA TYR A 59 9.39 0.14 3.83
C TYR A 59 8.69 1.49 3.69
N SER A 60 7.91 1.72 2.63
CA SER A 60 7.17 2.98 2.42
C SER A 60 5.85 3.05 3.19
N ARG A 61 5.30 1.91 3.63
CA ARG A 61 4.01 1.87 4.31
C ARG A 61 3.96 2.65 5.64
N PRO A 62 4.97 2.56 6.52
CA PRO A 62 5.00 3.35 7.75
C PRO A 62 5.02 4.86 7.49
N SER A 63 5.73 5.33 6.45
CA SER A 63 5.79 6.75 6.10
C SER A 63 4.49 7.28 5.52
N HIS A 64 3.77 6.48 4.72
CA HIS A 64 2.43 6.89 4.29
C HIS A 64 1.46 6.98 5.48
N CYS A 65 1.57 6.04 6.43
CA CYS A 65 0.73 6.07 7.63
C CYS A 65 1.02 7.29 8.52
N SER A 66 2.28 7.71 8.62
CA SER A 66 2.65 8.90 9.38
C SER A 66 2.10 10.17 8.75
N GLU A 67 2.18 10.30 7.42
CA GLU A 67 1.60 11.42 6.67
C GLU A 67 0.09 11.53 6.86
N TYR A 68 -0.64 10.41 6.76
CA TYR A 68 -2.09 10.40 7.00
C TYR A 68 -2.46 10.80 8.44
N LEU A 69 -1.69 10.33 9.42
CA LEU A 69 -1.94 10.67 10.81
C LEU A 69 -1.56 12.13 11.12
N ASP A 70 -0.50 12.64 10.50
CA ASP A 70 -0.11 14.04 10.61
C ASP A 70 -1.19 14.95 10.01
N ALA A 71 -1.72 14.61 8.84
CA ALA A 71 -2.86 15.31 8.24
C ALA A 71 -4.10 15.25 9.14
N ALA A 72 -4.42 14.10 9.73
CA ALA A 72 -5.55 13.94 10.65
C ALA A 72 -5.39 14.74 11.96
N THR A 73 -4.14 15.02 12.37
CA THR A 73 -3.81 15.79 13.58
C THR A 73 -3.49 17.25 13.29
N ASN A 74 -3.85 17.78 12.11
CA ASN A 74 -3.56 19.15 11.69
C ASN A 74 -2.07 19.50 11.80
N HIS A 75 -1.18 18.60 11.39
CA HIS A 75 0.28 18.79 11.43
C HIS A 75 0.86 18.99 12.84
N THR A 76 0.17 18.51 13.87
CA THR A 76 0.66 18.61 15.26
C THR A 76 1.78 17.60 15.52
N LEU A 77 1.70 16.41 14.91
CA LEU A 77 2.70 15.35 15.06
C LEU A 77 4.04 15.75 14.45
N SER A 78 4.04 16.32 13.25
CA SER A 78 5.24 16.83 12.60
C SER A 78 5.90 17.91 13.46
N ARG A 79 5.14 18.82 14.09
CA ARG A 79 5.71 19.84 14.98
C ARG A 79 6.34 19.30 16.25
N LEU A 80 5.85 18.18 16.79
CA LEU A 80 6.35 17.61 18.05
C LEU A 80 7.45 16.58 17.86
N LEU A 81 7.47 15.89 16.71
CA LEU A 81 8.30 14.72 16.48
C LEU A 81 9.34 14.91 15.36
N THR A 82 9.40 16.08 14.72
CA THR A 82 10.50 16.37 13.81
C THR A 82 11.67 17.02 14.54
N PHE A 83 12.83 16.36 14.43
CA PHE A 83 14.11 16.95 14.80
C PHE A 83 14.77 17.51 13.54
N PRO A 84 15.28 18.75 13.57
CA PRO A 84 15.99 19.32 12.45
C PRO A 84 17.28 18.52 12.22
N LEU A 85 17.40 17.95 11.02
CA LEU A 85 18.64 17.33 10.56
C LEU A 85 19.44 18.35 9.75
N PRO A 86 20.78 18.27 9.73
CA PRO A 86 21.58 19.07 8.81
C PRO A 86 21.13 18.79 7.37
N GLU A 87 20.82 19.86 6.63
CA GLU A 87 20.34 19.76 5.26
C GLU A 87 21.42 19.18 4.35
N TYR A 88 21.32 17.88 4.08
CA TYR A 88 22.08 17.22 3.04
C TYR A 88 21.16 16.94 1.85
N ARG A 89 21.63 17.25 0.64
CA ARG A 89 20.87 17.16 -0.62
C ARG A 89 20.27 15.79 -0.94
N TYR A 90 20.70 14.75 -0.23
CA TYR A 90 20.28 13.36 -0.41
C TYR A 90 19.52 12.79 0.80
N LEU A 91 19.39 13.54 1.90
CA LEU A 91 18.67 13.12 3.09
C LEU A 91 17.34 13.84 3.18
N ALA A 92 16.33 13.14 3.70
CA ALA A 92 15.08 13.78 4.08
C ALA A 92 15.38 14.86 5.14
N PRO A 93 14.78 16.06 5.01
CA PRO A 93 15.11 17.20 5.88
C PRO A 93 14.69 17.00 7.34
N HIS A 94 13.85 15.99 7.62
CA HIS A 94 13.33 15.71 8.95
C HIS A 94 13.31 14.20 9.19
N CYS A 95 13.68 13.78 10.40
CA CYS A 95 13.54 12.38 10.83
C CYS A 95 12.10 12.12 11.24
N ASP A 96 11.43 11.17 10.57
CA ASP A 96 10.09 10.74 10.95
C ASP A 96 10.15 9.70 12.07
N LEU A 97 10.21 10.19 13.31
CA LEU A 97 10.22 9.35 14.50
C LEU A 97 8.95 8.50 14.63
N PHE A 98 7.82 8.98 14.12
CA PHE A 98 6.57 8.24 14.19
C PHE A 98 6.61 7.01 13.28
N ALA A 99 7.03 7.17 12.02
CA ALA A 99 7.25 6.05 11.11
C ALA A 99 8.27 5.04 11.66
N ALA A 100 9.35 5.52 12.31
CA ALA A 100 10.33 4.67 12.96
C ALA A 100 9.72 3.84 14.11
N THR A 101 8.90 4.45 14.98
CA THR A 101 8.21 3.72 16.06
C THR A 101 7.22 2.69 15.52
N LEU A 102 6.48 3.01 14.45
CA LEU A 102 5.61 2.06 13.76
C LEU A 102 6.38 0.86 13.21
N LEU A 103 7.57 1.09 12.65
CA LEU A 103 8.43 0.01 12.16
C LEU A 103 8.89 -0.90 13.30
N VAL A 104 9.37 -0.34 14.41
CA VAL A 104 9.77 -1.11 15.60
C VAL A 104 8.57 -1.89 16.17
N PHE A 105 7.41 -1.26 16.26
CA PHE A 105 6.19 -1.94 16.71
C PHE A 105 5.80 -3.10 15.79
N SER A 106 5.85 -2.89 14.46
CA SER A 106 5.52 -3.93 13.48
C SER A 106 6.48 -5.13 13.57
N THR A 107 7.77 -4.88 13.79
CA THR A 107 8.77 -5.95 13.96
C THR A 107 8.56 -6.71 15.26
N LEU A 108 8.24 -6.03 16.37
CA LEU A 108 7.86 -6.68 17.64
C LEU A 108 6.61 -7.55 17.49
N MET A 109 5.60 -7.09 16.74
CA MET A 109 4.40 -7.88 16.45
C MET A 109 4.71 -9.14 15.65
N ILE A 110 5.61 -9.06 14.66
CA ILE A 110 6.06 -10.23 13.90
C ILE A 110 6.76 -11.24 14.83
N VAL A 111 7.61 -10.76 15.75
CA VAL A 111 8.30 -11.59 16.73
C VAL A 111 7.32 -12.24 17.72
N ALA A 112 6.25 -11.53 18.13
CA ALA A 112 5.21 -12.04 19.01
C ALA A 112 4.42 -13.23 18.40
N GLY A 113 4.52 -13.42 17.08
CA GLY A 113 4.05 -14.62 16.39
C GLY A 113 2.78 -14.42 15.57
N THR A 114 2.58 -15.35 14.63
CA THR A 114 1.56 -15.23 13.57
C THR A 114 0.12 -15.22 14.09
N LYS A 115 -0.16 -15.87 15.23
CA LYS A 115 -1.51 -15.90 15.82
C LYS A 115 -1.96 -14.51 16.27
N VAL A 116 -1.10 -13.79 16.98
CA VAL A 116 -1.38 -12.43 17.47
C VAL A 116 -1.54 -11.46 16.30
N VAL A 117 -0.61 -11.54 15.33
CA VAL A 117 -0.68 -10.72 14.11
C VAL A 117 -1.97 -10.95 13.34
N CYS A 118 -2.42 -12.21 13.18
CA CYS A 118 -3.68 -12.52 12.50
C CYS A 118 -4.89 -11.94 13.22
N GLN A 119 -4.94 -12.01 14.55
CA GLN A 119 -6.04 -11.44 15.34
C GLN A 119 -6.09 -9.92 15.23
N VAL A 120 -4.94 -9.25 15.39
CA VAL A 120 -4.83 -7.80 15.26
C VAL A 120 -5.16 -7.33 13.84
N ALA A 121 -4.69 -8.06 12.82
CA ALA A 121 -5.00 -7.75 11.42
C ALA A 121 -6.49 -7.93 11.11
N ALA A 122 -7.12 -9.00 11.59
CA ALA A 122 -8.55 -9.24 11.40
C ALA A 122 -9.39 -8.14 12.06
N ALA A 123 -9.05 -7.74 13.28
CA ALA A 123 -9.68 -6.61 13.95
C ALA A 123 -9.49 -5.31 13.17
N GLY A 124 -8.27 -5.05 12.69
CA GLY A 124 -7.95 -3.88 11.86
C GLY A 124 -8.79 -3.80 10.59
N VAL A 125 -8.93 -4.91 9.86
CA VAL A 125 -9.79 -4.99 8.67
C VAL A 125 -11.25 -4.71 9.03
N GLY A 126 -11.74 -5.26 10.14
CA GLY A 126 -13.10 -4.99 10.62
C GLY A 126 -13.35 -3.50 10.86
N VAL A 127 -12.41 -2.81 11.54
CA VAL A 127 -12.47 -1.37 11.77
C VAL A 127 -12.39 -0.59 10.45
N SER A 128 -11.48 -0.95 9.54
CA SER A 128 -11.37 -0.28 8.24
C SER A 128 -12.65 -0.39 7.41
N VAL A 129 -13.28 -1.56 7.38
CA VAL A 129 -14.56 -1.76 6.70
C VAL A 129 -15.64 -0.90 7.35
N LEU A 130 -15.71 -0.87 8.69
CA LEU A 130 -16.69 -0.05 9.41
C LEU A 130 -16.52 1.44 9.10
N VAL A 131 -15.29 1.96 9.15
CA VAL A 131 -14.99 3.35 8.79
C VAL A 131 -15.37 3.65 7.34
N LEU A 132 -14.99 2.78 6.39
CA LEU A 132 -15.34 2.96 4.98
C LEU A 132 -16.86 2.96 4.77
N THR A 133 -17.60 2.09 5.46
CA THR A 133 -19.07 2.09 5.38
C THR A 133 -19.68 3.36 5.95
N ALA A 134 -19.19 3.82 7.11
CA ALA A 134 -19.66 5.06 7.72
C ALA A 134 -19.39 6.27 6.83
N VAL A 135 -18.16 6.40 6.32
CA VAL A 135 -17.78 7.46 5.38
C VAL A 135 -18.63 7.40 4.12
N SER A 136 -18.84 6.21 3.54
CA SER A 136 -19.69 6.03 2.36
C SER A 136 -21.14 6.45 2.63
N CYS A 137 -21.71 6.07 3.77
CA CYS A 137 -23.05 6.49 4.17
C CYS A 137 -23.13 8.02 4.34
N THR A 138 -22.18 8.63 5.03
CA THR A 138 -22.16 10.10 5.19
C THR A 138 -21.96 10.83 3.87
N ALA A 139 -21.13 10.29 2.98
CA ALA A 139 -20.88 10.86 1.67
C ALA A 139 -22.13 10.80 0.79
N LEU A 140 -22.89 9.70 0.84
CA LEU A 140 -24.16 9.57 0.11
C LEU A 140 -25.24 10.50 0.64
N LEU A 141 -25.32 10.70 1.97
CA LEU A 141 -26.29 11.61 2.58
C LEU A 141 -25.95 13.09 2.37
N ALA A 142 -24.66 13.42 2.29
CA ALA A 142 -24.16 14.77 2.05
C ALA A 142 -23.83 15.05 0.57
N ALA A 143 -24.12 14.10 -0.33
CA ALA A 143 -23.85 14.24 -1.76
C ALA A 143 -24.80 15.26 -2.38
N ASP A 144 -24.30 16.48 -2.63
CA ASP A 144 -24.97 17.44 -3.50
C ASP A 144 -24.64 17.11 -4.96
N THR A 145 -25.65 16.78 -5.75
CA THR A 145 -25.51 16.48 -7.19
C THR A 145 -24.94 17.66 -7.98
N ARG A 146 -25.05 18.89 -7.44
CA ARG A 146 -24.47 20.10 -8.04
C ARG A 146 -22.95 20.11 -8.02
N ASN A 147 -22.29 19.46 -7.04
CA ASN A 147 -20.83 19.36 -7.00
C ASN A 147 -20.27 18.50 -8.16
N TRP A 148 -21.11 17.69 -8.80
CA TRP A 148 -20.69 16.85 -9.92
C TRP A 148 -20.82 17.55 -11.28
N THR A 149 -21.70 18.54 -11.38
CA THR A 149 -22.05 19.22 -12.64
C THR A 149 -21.54 20.66 -12.73
N HIS A 150 -21.34 21.37 -11.62
CA HIS A 150 -20.72 22.70 -11.64
C HIS A 150 -19.21 22.59 -11.90
N PRO A 151 -18.64 23.36 -12.85
CA PRO A 151 -17.19 23.37 -13.10
C PRO A 151 -16.40 23.69 -11.82
N PRO A 152 -15.34 22.95 -11.46
CA PRO A 152 -14.58 21.95 -12.23
C PRO A 152 -15.09 20.49 -12.08
N GLY A 153 -16.38 20.30 -11.83
CA GLY A 153 -17.03 19.04 -11.50
C GLY A 153 -16.69 17.85 -12.39
N PHE A 154 -16.92 16.66 -11.86
CA PHE A 154 -16.52 15.38 -12.47
C PHE A 154 -17.13 15.16 -13.87
N PHE A 155 -18.30 15.73 -14.15
CA PHE A 155 -18.92 15.72 -15.47
C PHE A 155 -18.86 17.13 -16.10
N PRO A 156 -17.94 17.38 -17.05
CA PRO A 156 -17.76 18.70 -17.65
C PRO A 156 -18.91 19.12 -18.58
N ALA A 157 -19.81 18.21 -18.91
CA ALA A 157 -21.08 18.47 -19.58
C ALA A 157 -22.12 17.56 -18.93
N GLY A 158 -23.10 18.13 -18.24
CA GLY A 158 -24.24 17.39 -17.68
C GLY A 158 -25.03 16.66 -18.76
#